data_AF-A0A5S3YET6-F1
#
_entry.id   AF-A0A5S3YET6-F1
#
_cell.length_a   1.000
_cell.length_b   1.000
_cell.length_c   1.000
_cell.angle_alpha   90.00
_cell.angle_beta   90.00
_cell.angle_gamma   90.00
#
_symmetry.space_group_name_H-M   'P 1'
#
loop_
_entity.id
_entity.type
_entity.pdbx_description
1 polymer ?
#
loop_
_entity_poly.entity_id
_entity_poly.type
_entity_poly.pdbx_seq_one_letter_code
_entity_poly.pdbx_strand_id
1 'polypeptide(L)'
;IPPNLPHETFCRYGGHFRSVYIEKKYVDVLGADAKILHVDDLLKAMILEVCRWPTDYALDDSTLRFVQVFIDRLKMAQTSAFFLPTAQDKRLIPIISELHANPGNPNT
;
A
#
# COMPACT_ATOMS: atom_id res chain seq x y z
N ILE A 1 -1.25 1.70 -5.48
CA ILE A 1 -1.86 2.00 -6.80
C ILE A 1 -1.58 3.46 -7.11
N PRO A 2 -1.08 3.81 -8.30
CA PRO A 2 -0.78 5.20 -8.65
C PRO A 2 -2.01 6.08 -8.41
N PRO A 3 -1.85 7.26 -7.77
CA PRO A 3 -2.97 8.17 -7.58
C PRO A 3 -3.45 8.72 -8.93
N ASN A 4 -4.77 8.91 -9.06
CA ASN A 4 -5.42 9.55 -10.22
C ASN A 4 -5.36 8.77 -11.56
N LEU A 5 -5.05 7.47 -11.55
CA LEU A 5 -5.21 6.60 -12.73
C LEU A 5 -6.36 5.62 -12.52
N PRO A 6 -7.22 5.37 -13.54
CA PRO A 6 -8.18 4.26 -13.52
C PRO A 6 -7.46 2.92 -13.33
N HIS A 7 -7.99 2.08 -12.44
CA HIS A 7 -7.43 0.77 -12.15
C HIS A 7 -8.53 -0.19 -11.73
N GLU A 8 -8.33 -1.48 -12.04
CA GLU A 8 -9.22 -2.56 -11.64
C GLU A 8 -8.43 -3.62 -10.88
N THR A 9 -9.07 -4.26 -9.90
CA THR A 9 -8.49 -5.36 -9.14
C THR A 9 -9.44 -6.56 -9.17
N PHE A 10 -8.93 -7.73 -9.56
CA PHE A 10 -9.68 -8.98 -9.56
C PHE A 10 -9.04 -10.01 -8.61
N CYS A 11 -9.83 -10.62 -7.74
CA CYS A 11 -9.38 -11.72 -6.87
C CYS A 11 -10.09 -13.01 -7.27
N ARG A 12 -9.34 -13.95 -7.88
CA ARG A 12 -9.89 -15.19 -8.45
C ARG A 12 -10.45 -16.17 -7.40
N TYR A 13 -9.90 -16.15 -6.19
CA TYR A 13 -10.26 -17.09 -5.13
C TYR A 13 -10.69 -16.33 -3.88
N GLY A 14 -12.01 -16.21 -3.67
CA GLY A 14 -12.70 -16.02 -2.38
C GLY A 14 -12.18 -15.00 -1.35
N GLY A 15 -11.20 -14.17 -1.68
CA GLY A 15 -10.51 -13.29 -0.75
C GLY A 15 -11.26 -12.00 -0.56
N HIS A 16 -11.42 -11.57 0.70
CA HIS A 16 -11.87 -10.23 1.00
C HIS A 16 -10.72 -9.25 0.79
N PHE A 17 -10.67 -8.65 -0.39
CA PHE A 17 -9.75 -7.55 -0.67
C PHE A 17 -10.24 -6.28 0.03
N ARG A 18 -9.32 -5.57 0.70
CA ARG A 18 -9.58 -4.31 1.39
C ARG A 18 -8.45 -3.35 1.05
N SER A 19 -8.82 -2.13 0.68
CA SER A 19 -7.89 -1.05 0.37
C SER A 19 -8.11 0.08 1.35
N VAL A 20 -7.03 0.54 1.98
CA VAL A 20 -7.01 1.75 2.80
C VAL A 20 -6.14 2.77 2.07
N TYR A 21 -6.71 3.95 1.82
CA TYR A 21 -5.99 5.06 1.20
C TYR A 21 -5.54 6.03 2.28
N ILE A 22 -4.27 6.42 2.22
CA ILE A 22 -3.64 7.29 3.22
C ILE A 22 -3.36 8.65 2.57
N GLU A 23 -3.76 9.72 3.25
CA GLU A 23 -3.52 11.08 2.79
C GLU A 23 -2.03 11.41 2.69
N LYS A 24 -1.68 12.27 1.72
CA LYS A 24 -0.29 12.70 1.45
C LYS A 24 0.42 13.30 2.68
N LYS A 25 -0.30 13.91 3.62
CA LYS A 25 0.26 14.48 4.85
C LYS A 25 1.03 13.48 5.73
N TYR A 26 0.79 12.18 5.55
CA TYR A 26 1.47 11.12 6.30
C TYR A 26 2.71 10.56 5.60
N VAL A 27 3.06 11.04 4.40
CA VAL A 27 4.25 10.58 3.66
C VAL A 27 5.53 10.80 4.45
N ASP A 28 5.66 11.93 5.17
CA ASP A 28 6.83 12.21 5.99
C ASP A 28 7.00 11.21 7.15
N VAL A 29 5.90 10.62 7.61
CA VAL A 29 5.87 9.65 8.72
C VAL A 29 6.10 8.23 8.23
N LEU A 30 5.51 7.86 7.08
CA LEU A 30 5.53 6.50 6.54
C LEU A 30 6.68 6.25 5.54
N GLY A 31 7.26 7.32 5.00
CA GLY A 31 8.23 7.29 3.91
C GLY A 31 7.58 7.31 2.53
N ALA A 32 8.38 7.65 1.52
CA ALA A 32 7.93 7.74 0.12
C ALA A 32 8.05 6.42 -0.66
N ASP A 33 8.78 5.45 -0.13
CA ASP A 33 9.03 4.17 -0.80
C ASP A 33 7.87 3.19 -0.60
N ALA A 34 7.60 2.37 -1.63
CA ALA A 34 6.65 1.27 -1.53
C ALA A 34 7.19 0.17 -0.60
N LYS A 35 6.35 -0.33 0.32
CA LYS A 35 6.73 -1.31 1.34
C LYS A 35 5.74 -2.47 1.37
N ILE A 36 6.25 -3.67 1.65
CA ILE A 36 5.43 -4.82 2.05
C ILE A 36 5.47 -4.88 3.58
N LEU A 37 4.32 -4.70 4.22
CA LEU A 37 4.22 -4.72 5.68
C LEU A 37 3.70 -6.08 6.15
N HIS A 38 4.33 -6.62 7.19
CA HIS A 38 3.72 -7.70 7.95
C HIS A 38 2.57 -7.14 8.78
N VAL A 39 1.37 -7.69 8.58
CA VAL A 39 0.16 -7.28 9.30
C VAL A 39 -0.04 -8.20 10.50
N ASP A 40 0.32 -7.71 11.68
CA ASP A 40 0.04 -8.39 12.95
C ASP A 40 -1.47 -8.37 13.29
N ASP A 41 -1.86 -9.11 14.32
CA ASP A 41 -3.28 -9.25 14.70
C ASP A 41 -3.92 -7.91 15.09
N LEU A 42 -3.15 -7.01 15.73
CA LEU A 42 -3.65 -5.70 16.13
C LEU A 42 -3.88 -4.81 14.90
N LEU A 43 -2.89 -4.70 14.01
CA LEU A 43 -2.99 -3.92 12.78
C LEU A 43 -4.11 -4.46 11.88
N LYS A 44 -4.27 -5.79 11.81
CA LYS A 44 -5.39 -6.41 11.11
C LYS A 44 -6.73 -5.98 11.70
N ALA A 45 -6.89 -6.03 13.02
CA ALA A 45 -8.12 -5.59 13.68
C ALA A 45 -8.41 -4.11 13.42
N MET A 46 -7.38 -3.26 13.43
CA MET A 46 -7.54 -1.83 13.13
C MET A 46 -7.95 -1.58 11.67
N ILE A 47 -7.36 -2.28 10.70
CA ILE A 47 -7.78 -2.20 9.29
C ILE A 47 -9.25 -2.57 9.14
N LEU A 48 -9.66 -3.67 9.78
CA LEU A 48 -11.05 -4.14 9.74
C LEU A 48 -12.01 -3.15 10.40
N GLU A 49 -11.60 -2.48 11.47
CA GLU A 49 -12.40 -1.46 12.12
C GLU A 49 -12.61 -0.24 11.21
N VAL A 50 -11.54 0.28 10.58
CA VAL A 50 -11.66 1.40 9.62
C VAL A 50 -12.56 1.01 8.44
N CYS A 51 -12.48 -0.24 7.98
CA CYS A 51 -13.33 -0.74 6.88
C CYS A 51 -14.83 -0.81 7.24
N ARG A 52 -15.20 -0.66 8.52
CA ARG A 52 -16.60 -0.59 8.95
C ARG A 52 -17.15 0.83 9.03
N TRP A 53 -16.30 1.84 8.90
CA TRP A 53 -16.73 3.23 8.93
C TRP A 53 -17.54 3.56 7.67
N PRO A 54 -18.58 4.41 7.80
CA PRO A 54 -19.35 4.85 6.64
C PRO A 54 -18.50 5.74 5.73
N THR A 55 -18.85 5.83 4.45
CA THR A 55 -18.10 6.62 3.46
C THR A 55 -17.98 8.11 3.85
N ASP A 56 -18.97 8.62 4.57
CA ASP A 56 -19.10 10.01 5.05
C ASP A 56 -18.76 10.16 6.54
N TYR A 57 -17.90 9.30 7.09
CA TYR A 57 -17.47 9.38 8.48
C TYR A 57 -16.89 10.76 8.83
N ALA A 58 -17.23 11.25 10.01
CA ALA A 58 -16.65 12.48 10.56
C ALA A 58 -15.36 12.15 11.32
N LEU A 59 -14.33 12.97 11.13
CA LEU A 59 -13.12 12.96 11.95
C LEU A 59 -13.34 13.75 13.23
N ASP A 60 -14.13 13.19 14.15
CA ASP A 60 -14.21 13.68 15.52
C ASP A 60 -12.91 13.40 16.31
N ASP A 61 -12.82 13.89 17.54
CA ASP A 61 -11.62 13.71 18.36
C ASP A 61 -11.26 12.23 18.59
N SER A 62 -12.25 11.32 18.61
CA SER A 62 -12.03 9.90 18.89
C SER A 62 -11.46 9.18 17.67
N THR A 63 -12.10 9.36 16.52
CA THR A 63 -11.65 8.84 15.23
C THR A 63 -10.30 9.42 14.83
N LEU A 64 -10.04 10.70 15.12
CA LEU A 64 -8.74 11.32 14.88
C LEU A 64 -7.63 10.62 15.70
N ARG A 65 -7.85 10.39 16.99
CA ARG A 65 -6.89 9.64 17.83
C ARG A 65 -6.70 8.21 17.33
N PHE A 66 -7.77 7.55 16.88
CA PHE A 66 -7.67 6.22 16.29
C PHE A 66 -6.77 6.23 15.05
N VAL A 67 -6.98 7.19 14.13
CA VAL A 67 -6.16 7.33 12.92
C VAL A 67 -4.70 7.60 13.28
N GLN A 68 -4.42 8.44 14.27
CA GLN A 68 -3.05 8.69 14.73
C GLN A 68 -2.36 7.40 15.19
N VAL A 69 -3.02 6.62 16.06
CA VAL A 69 -2.49 5.32 16.50
C VAL A 69 -2.33 4.37 15.32
N PHE A 70 -3.27 4.37 14.37
CA PHE A 70 -3.19 3.53 13.18
C PHE A 70 -1.96 3.84 12.32
N ILE A 71 -1.66 5.13 12.10
CA ILE A 71 -0.45 5.56 11.39
C ILE A 71 0.81 5.15 12.15
N ASP A 72 0.84 5.27 13.48
CA ASP A 72 1.97 4.82 14.29
C ASP A 72 2.18 3.30 14.18
N ARG A 73 1.10 2.51 14.19
CA ARG A 73 1.18 1.05 13.98
C ARG A 73 1.71 0.69 12.60
N LEU A 74 1.29 1.40 11.55
CA LEU A 74 1.83 1.21 10.20
C LEU A 74 3.33 1.52 10.13
N LYS A 75 3.78 2.58 10.80
CA LYS A 75 5.20 2.96 10.88
C LYS A 75 6.03 1.91 11.62
N MET A 76 5.49 1.31 12.67
CA MET A 76 6.16 0.28 13.47
C MET A 76 6.13 -1.11 12.82
N ALA A 77 5.25 -1.35 11.85
CA ALA A 77 5.09 -2.65 11.22
C ALA A 77 6.38 -3.11 10.55
N GLN A 78 6.72 -4.38 10.77
CA GLN A 78 7.90 -4.97 10.14
C GLN A 78 7.75 -4.93 8.62
N THR A 79 8.72 -4.31 7.96
CA THR A 79 8.80 -4.31 6.51
C THR A 79 9.51 -5.58 6.04
N SER A 80 8.89 -6.32 5.13
CA SER A 80 9.57 -7.38 4.40
C SER A 80 10.26 -6.79 3.17
N ALA A 81 11.39 -7.38 2.79
CA ALA A 81 12.02 -7.02 1.53
C ALA A 81 11.04 -7.24 0.38
N PHE A 82 10.93 -6.24 -0.50
CA PHE A 82 10.21 -6.36 -1.76
C PHE A 82 10.97 -7.36 -2.63
N PHE A 83 10.71 -8.66 -2.47
CA PHE A 83 11.29 -9.66 -3.35
C PHE A 83 10.49 -9.68 -4.65
N LEU A 84 10.78 -8.72 -5.52
CA LEU A 84 10.63 -8.98 -6.95
C LEU A 84 11.81 -9.87 -7.31
N PRO A 85 11.61 -11.13 -7.77
CA PRO A 85 12.68 -11.88 -8.37
C PRO A 85 13.20 -11.08 -9.56
N THR A 86 14.33 -10.39 -9.37
CA THR A 86 15.02 -9.69 -10.44
C THR A 86 15.52 -10.74 -11.41
N ALA A 87 15.22 -10.59 -12.70
CA ALA A 87 15.77 -11.49 -13.70
C ALA A 87 17.31 -11.45 -13.62
N GLN A 88 17.94 -12.60 -13.38
CA GLN A 88 19.41 -12.67 -13.34
C GLN A 88 20.04 -12.69 -14.76
N ASP A 89 19.22 -12.82 -15.81
CA ASP A 89 19.69 -12.77 -17.19
C ASP A 89 20.11 -11.33 -17.55
N LYS A 90 21.39 -11.17 -17.92
CA LYS A 90 21.99 -9.89 -18.31
C LYS A 90 21.24 -9.19 -19.45
N ARG A 91 20.49 -9.92 -20.29
CA ARG A 91 19.69 -9.36 -21.38
C ARG A 91 18.37 -8.76 -20.91
N LEU A 92 17.84 -9.22 -19.77
CA LEU A 92 16.58 -8.74 -19.20
C LEU A 92 16.79 -7.55 -18.26
N ILE A 93 17.99 -7.38 -17.69
CA ILE A 93 18.30 -6.25 -16.80
C ILE A 93 18.02 -4.88 -17.43
N PRO A 94 18.41 -4.58 -18.69
CA PRO A 94 18.11 -3.30 -19.33
C PRO A 94 16.61 -3.08 -19.54
N ILE A 95 15.88 -4.13 -19.94
CA ILE A 95 14.42 -4.08 -20.18
C ILE A 95 13.68 -3.81 -18.87
N ILE A 96 14.03 -4.52 -17.79
CA ILE A 96 13.43 -4.31 -16.46
C ILE A 96 13.76 -2.92 -15.92
N SER A 97 14.99 -2.43 -16.14
CA SER A 97 15.39 -1.09 -15.71
C SER A 97 14.60 -0.01 -16.45
N GLU A 98 14.40 -0.18 -17.75
CA GLU A 98 13.59 0.72 -18.58
C GLU A 98 12.12 0.68 -18.17
N LEU A 99 11.55 -0.50 -17.91
CA LEU A 99 10.17 -0.64 -17.41
C LEU A 99 9.98 -0.04 -16.02
N HIS A 100 10.97 -0.16 -15.13
CA HIS A 100 10.93 0.48 -13.81
C HIS A 100 11.00 2.02 -13.92
N ALA A 101 11.85 2.54 -14.81
CA ALA A 101 12.00 3.98 -15.03
C ALA A 101 10.81 4.57 -15.81
N ASN A 102 10.22 3.79 -16.72
CA ASN A 102 9.13 4.18 -17.60
C ASN A 102 8.06 3.07 -17.71
N PRO A 103 7.17 2.96 -16.71
CA PRO A 103 6.17 1.87 -16.63
C PRO A 103 5.16 1.82 -17.78
N GLY A 104 5.07 2.88 -18.59
CA GLY A 104 4.16 3.00 -19.73
C GLY A 104 4.84 2.84 -21.10
N ASN A 105 6.09 2.37 -21.16
CA ASN A 105 6.82 2.22 -22.42
C ASN A 105 6.16 1.13 -23.31
N PRO A 106 5.66 1.48 -24.52
CA PRO A 106 5.01 0.52 -25.42
C PRO A 106 5.99 -0.35 -26.24
N ASN A 107 7.31 -0.13 -26.12
CA ASN A 107 8.34 -0.76 -26.96
C ASN A 107 9.03 -1.97 -26.30
N THR A 108 8.46 -2.54 -25.23
CA THR A 108 8.97 -3.73 -24.53
C THR A 108 7.94 -4.83 -24.51
#